data_AF-A0A0Q0VVF3-F1
#
_entry.id   AF-A0A0Q0VVF3-F1
#
_cell.length_a   1.000
_cell.length_b   1.000
_cell.length_c   1.000
_cell.angle_alpha   90.00
_cell.angle_beta   90.00
_cell.angle_gamma   90.00
#
_symmetry.space_group_name_H-M   'P 1'
#
loop_
_entity.id
_entity.type
_entity.pdbx_description
1 polymer ?
#
loop_
_entity_poly.entity_id
_entity_poly.type
_entity_poly.pdbx_seq_one_letter_code
_entity_poly.pdbx_strand_id
1 'polypeptide(L)'
;MFMLYIYGTVFNNASIVESSLKSLDKIKCRKKFLIVDNFSTDNTYEILIRLKNIYDIEIRRVKCSRGMGRQLAMEMAYNESDDMDIFMQVDLDTIYNDKFISLFNSFLINIDDNSVAFNFICRKRVNFSVPWRDLNYGEDFERMARFLKNGYIVYKVPEYNKIANNQHAIKRERRYASGLKYLKRILHNNIDLIRGYGVSNYKLFKKFFKSAGFKKRSYIFVFLIYLFVKISGLKIYNYGDFLNNEYVNSNSLNICSYFNFKL
;
A
#
# COMPACT_ATOMS: atom_id res chain seq x y z
N MET A 1 -19.32 -7.23 18.00
CA MET A 1 -18.07 -7.96 17.69
C MET A 1 -17.70 -7.58 16.27
N PHE A 2 -16.54 -6.97 16.04
CA PHE A 2 -16.14 -6.51 14.70
C PHE A 2 -15.49 -7.65 13.90
N MET A 3 -15.47 -7.50 12.58
CA MET A 3 -14.71 -8.31 11.63
C MET A 3 -13.50 -7.53 11.11
N LEU A 4 -12.36 -8.22 10.94
CA LEU A 4 -11.17 -7.68 10.31
C LEU A 4 -11.10 -8.09 8.83
N TYR A 5 -11.22 -7.14 7.93
CA TYR A 5 -11.04 -7.34 6.49
C TYR A 5 -9.60 -7.01 6.10
N ILE A 6 -8.84 -8.06 5.77
CA ILE A 6 -7.45 -7.95 5.33
C ILE A 6 -7.44 -8.01 3.81
N TYR A 7 -7.11 -6.91 3.14
CA TYR A 7 -7.16 -6.82 1.69
C TYR A 7 -5.80 -6.59 1.05
N GLY A 8 -5.59 -7.14 -0.14
CA GLY A 8 -4.32 -7.03 -0.83
C GLY A 8 -4.36 -7.53 -2.28
N THR A 9 -3.28 -7.26 -2.99
CA THR A 9 -3.07 -7.74 -4.36
C THR A 9 -1.92 -8.73 -4.39
N VAL A 10 -2.01 -9.74 -5.26
CA VAL A 10 -0.92 -10.70 -5.48
C VAL A 10 -0.61 -10.85 -6.96
N PHE A 11 0.66 -11.09 -7.26
CA PHE A 11 1.12 -11.48 -8.58
C PHE A 11 2.44 -12.24 -8.47
N ASN A 12 2.48 -13.46 -9.00
CA ASN A 12 3.66 -14.32 -9.05
C ASN A 12 4.43 -14.35 -7.72
N ASN A 13 3.80 -14.92 -6.70
CA ASN A 13 4.23 -14.92 -5.31
C ASN A 13 4.16 -16.30 -4.64
N ALA A 14 4.25 -17.38 -5.41
CA ALA A 14 3.98 -18.74 -4.92
C ALA A 14 4.91 -19.16 -3.77
N SER A 15 6.16 -18.68 -3.77
CA SER A 15 7.13 -19.01 -2.74
C SER A 15 6.83 -18.41 -1.36
N ILE A 16 6.02 -17.34 -1.28
CA ILE A 16 5.87 -16.53 -0.05
C ILE A 16 4.42 -16.41 0.42
N VAL A 17 3.43 -16.50 -0.48
CA VAL A 17 2.03 -16.18 -0.17
C VAL A 17 1.47 -16.97 1.02
N GLU A 18 1.79 -18.25 1.13
CA GLU A 18 1.35 -19.10 2.25
C GLU A 18 1.95 -18.63 3.58
N SER A 19 3.26 -18.40 3.61
CA SER A 19 3.97 -17.89 4.79
C SER A 19 3.47 -16.50 5.20
N SER A 20 3.12 -15.64 4.24
CA SER A 20 2.55 -14.32 4.48
C SER A 20 1.19 -14.43 5.20
N LEU A 21 0.26 -15.22 4.66
CA LEU A 21 -1.05 -15.45 5.29
C LEU A 21 -0.92 -16.11 6.67
N LYS A 22 -0.04 -17.11 6.81
CA LYS A 22 0.24 -17.76 8.10
C LYS A 22 0.76 -16.77 9.15
N SER A 23 1.56 -15.79 8.75
CA SER A 23 2.06 -14.76 9.67
C SER A 23 0.95 -13.81 10.15
N LEU A 24 -0.02 -13.49 9.29
CA LEU A 24 -1.20 -12.68 9.62
C LEU A 24 -2.24 -13.46 10.44
N ASP A 25 -2.29 -14.78 10.31
CA ASP A 25 -3.21 -15.61 11.09
C ASP A 25 -2.95 -15.57 12.61
N LYS A 26 -1.75 -15.12 13.01
CA LYS A 26 -1.42 -14.84 14.40
C LYS A 26 -2.30 -13.75 15.04
N ILE A 27 -2.93 -12.88 14.25
CA ILE A 27 -3.90 -11.89 14.74
C ILE A 27 -5.16 -12.62 15.21
N LYS A 28 -5.45 -12.63 16.51
CA LYS A 28 -6.57 -13.41 17.09
C LYS A 28 -7.88 -12.62 17.10
N CYS A 29 -8.51 -12.49 15.94
CA CYS A 29 -9.87 -12.00 15.77
C CYS A 29 -10.56 -12.67 14.58
N ARG A 30 -11.88 -12.50 14.45
CA ARG A 30 -12.58 -12.86 13.21
C ARG A 30 -12.01 -12.05 12.06
N LYS A 31 -11.59 -12.73 11.00
CA LYS A 31 -10.93 -12.08 9.86
C LYS A 31 -11.31 -12.75 8.55
N LYS A 32 -11.34 -11.96 7.48
CA LYS A 32 -11.50 -12.43 6.09
C LYS A 32 -10.41 -11.80 5.24
N PHE A 33 -9.79 -12.60 4.39
CA PHE A 33 -8.79 -12.16 3.44
C PHE A 33 -9.46 -11.87 2.09
N LEU A 34 -9.27 -10.66 1.57
CA LEU A 34 -9.82 -10.22 0.28
C LEU A 34 -8.65 -10.01 -0.68
N ILE A 35 -8.49 -10.93 -1.63
CA ILE A 35 -7.28 -11.00 -2.46
C ILE A 35 -7.62 -10.82 -3.93
N VAL A 36 -7.01 -9.81 -4.55
CA VAL A 36 -7.02 -9.68 -6.01
C VAL A 36 -5.75 -10.32 -6.58
N ASP A 37 -5.92 -11.41 -7.31
CA ASP A 37 -4.85 -12.05 -8.09
C ASP A 37 -4.76 -11.42 -9.48
N ASN A 38 -3.60 -10.87 -9.83
CA ASN A 38 -3.36 -10.24 -11.12
C ASN A 38 -3.03 -11.27 -12.23
N PHE A 39 -3.77 -12.38 -12.23
CA PHE A 39 -3.52 -13.55 -13.08
C PHE A 39 -2.11 -14.10 -12.93
N SER A 40 -1.74 -14.52 -11.72
CA SER A 40 -0.48 -15.23 -11.49
C SER A 40 -0.37 -16.49 -12.34
N THR A 41 0.85 -16.86 -12.70
CA THR A 41 1.18 -18.00 -13.57
C THR A 41 2.22 -18.94 -12.94
N ASP A 42 2.54 -18.76 -11.67
CA ASP A 42 3.60 -19.46 -10.93
C ASP A 42 3.07 -20.39 -9.83
N ASN A 43 1.81 -20.82 -9.92
CA ASN A 43 1.05 -21.56 -8.90
C ASN A 43 0.54 -20.74 -7.70
N THR A 44 0.70 -19.42 -7.68
CA THR A 44 0.16 -18.58 -6.58
C THR A 44 -1.35 -18.76 -6.40
N TYR A 45 -2.11 -18.79 -7.49
CA TYR A 45 -3.57 -18.88 -7.43
C TYR A 45 -4.02 -20.23 -6.86
N GLU A 46 -3.39 -21.31 -7.29
CA GLU A 46 -3.63 -22.68 -6.86
C GLU A 46 -3.34 -22.85 -5.36
N ILE A 47 -2.26 -22.22 -4.87
CA ILE A 47 -1.95 -22.17 -3.43
C ILE A 47 -3.07 -21.44 -2.67
N LEU A 48 -3.50 -20.27 -3.15
CA LEU A 48 -4.58 -19.53 -2.50
C LEU A 48 -5.90 -20.30 -2.45
N ILE A 49 -6.24 -21.03 -3.52
CA ILE A 49 -7.42 -21.90 -3.55
C ILE A 49 -7.34 -22.99 -2.48
N ARG A 50 -6.19 -23.66 -2.34
CA ARG A 50 -5.97 -24.65 -1.28
C ARG A 50 -6.13 -24.04 0.11
N LEU A 51 -5.63 -22.82 0.32
CA LEU A 51 -5.68 -22.12 1.60
C LEU A 51 -7.09 -21.68 2.01
N LYS A 52 -8.08 -21.67 1.10
CA LYS A 52 -9.50 -21.46 1.45
C LYS A 52 -10.05 -22.51 2.42
N ASN A 53 -9.43 -23.69 2.48
CA ASN A 53 -9.82 -24.74 3.42
C ASN A 53 -9.33 -24.47 4.86
N ILE A 54 -8.45 -23.48 5.03
CA ILE A 54 -7.80 -23.15 6.31
C ILE A 54 -8.23 -21.74 6.76
N TYR A 55 -8.33 -20.80 5.82
CA TYR A 55 -8.64 -19.40 6.09
C TYR A 55 -9.90 -18.97 5.33
N ASP A 56 -10.64 -18.02 5.88
CA ASP A 56 -11.71 -17.33 5.16
C ASP A 56 -11.08 -16.38 4.12
N ILE A 57 -11.05 -16.81 2.86
CA ILE A 57 -10.44 -16.06 1.76
C ILE A 57 -11.46 -15.90 0.63
N GLU A 58 -11.66 -14.67 0.20
CA GLU A 58 -12.27 -14.35 -1.09
C GLU A 58 -11.19 -13.95 -2.08
N ILE A 59 -11.23 -14.53 -3.28
CA ILE A 59 -10.21 -14.32 -4.32
C ILE A 59 -10.90 -13.85 -5.59
N ARG A 60 -10.39 -12.78 -6.20
CA ARG A 60 -10.85 -12.29 -7.51
C ARG A 60 -9.66 -12.21 -8.47
N ARG A 61 -9.76 -12.85 -9.63
CA ARG A 61 -8.72 -12.75 -10.67
C ARG A 61 -9.02 -11.60 -11.62
N VAL A 62 -8.18 -10.57 -11.65
CA VAL A 62 -8.36 -9.39 -12.51
C VAL A 62 -7.02 -8.87 -13.00
N LYS A 63 -6.87 -8.67 -14.32
CA LYS A 63 -5.71 -7.96 -14.87
C LYS A 63 -5.85 -6.47 -14.59
N CYS A 64 -5.03 -5.93 -13.69
CA CYS A 64 -5.12 -4.54 -13.27
C CYS A 64 -3.75 -3.96 -12.85
N SER A 65 -3.72 -2.64 -12.64
CA SER A 65 -2.61 -1.98 -11.95
C SER A 65 -2.63 -2.30 -10.45
N ARG A 66 -1.57 -1.95 -9.73
CA ARG A 66 -1.48 -2.16 -8.28
C ARG A 66 -2.55 -1.37 -7.52
N GLY A 67 -2.67 -0.07 -7.78
CA GLY A 67 -3.64 0.79 -7.12
C GLY A 67 -5.09 0.40 -7.41
N MET A 68 -5.41 0.04 -8.66
CA MET A 68 -6.73 -0.48 -9.02
C MET A 68 -7.02 -1.82 -8.33
N GLY A 69 -6.05 -2.74 -8.30
CA GLY A 69 -6.20 -4.01 -7.60
C GLY A 69 -6.46 -3.83 -6.09
N ARG A 70 -5.79 -2.87 -5.45
CA ARG A 70 -6.04 -2.53 -4.03
C ARG A 70 -7.43 -1.95 -3.81
N GLN A 71 -7.92 -1.10 -4.73
CA GLN A 71 -9.29 -0.60 -4.69
C GLN A 71 -10.29 -1.75 -4.81
N LEU A 72 -10.14 -2.60 -5.82
CA LEU A 72 -11.03 -3.75 -6.06
C LEU A 72 -11.03 -4.72 -4.87
N ALA A 73 -9.87 -4.99 -4.27
CA ALA A 73 -9.76 -5.85 -3.10
C ALA A 73 -10.49 -5.27 -1.88
N MET A 74 -10.38 -3.95 -1.67
CA MET A 74 -11.10 -3.25 -0.60
C MET A 74 -12.62 -3.31 -0.82
N GLU A 75 -13.08 -3.09 -2.06
CA GLU A 75 -14.50 -3.07 -2.41
C GLU A 75 -15.22 -4.41 -2.29
N MET A 76 -14.49 -5.54 -2.28
CA MET A 76 -15.07 -6.87 -2.15
C MET A 76 -15.94 -7.02 -0.88
N ALA A 77 -15.57 -6.35 0.21
CA ALA A 77 -16.31 -6.40 1.46
C ALA A 77 -17.30 -5.23 1.67
N TYR A 78 -17.50 -4.33 0.69
CA TYR A 78 -18.28 -3.11 0.91
C TYR A 78 -19.72 -3.38 1.37
N ASN A 79 -20.40 -4.33 0.73
CA ASN A 79 -21.80 -4.65 1.03
C ASN A 79 -22.00 -5.58 2.24
N GLU A 80 -20.97 -6.34 2.63
CA GLU A 80 -21.04 -7.30 3.74
C GLU A 80 -20.46 -6.79 5.06
N SER A 81 -19.74 -5.66 5.04
CA SER A 81 -19.14 -5.07 6.23
C SER A 81 -20.02 -4.02 6.89
N ASP A 82 -19.88 -3.86 8.20
CA ASP A 82 -20.49 -2.80 9.00
C ASP A 82 -19.52 -1.61 9.18
N ASP A 83 -20.05 -0.43 9.52
CA ASP A 83 -19.21 0.77 9.74
C ASP A 83 -18.17 0.59 10.86
N MET A 84 -18.46 -0.29 11.81
CA MET A 84 -17.58 -0.65 12.92
C MET A 84 -16.52 -1.69 12.54
N ASP A 85 -16.60 -2.29 11.36
CA ASP A 85 -15.59 -3.25 10.92
C ASP A 85 -14.27 -2.57 10.58
N ILE A 86 -13.19 -3.34 10.68
CA ILE A 86 -11.83 -2.83 10.56
C ILE A 86 -11.24 -3.37 9.28
N PHE A 87 -10.56 -2.50 8.55
CA PHE A 87 -9.91 -2.81 7.31
C PHE A 87 -8.40 -2.64 7.45
N MET A 88 -7.63 -3.54 6.84
CA MET A 88 -6.17 -3.48 6.80
C MET A 88 -5.67 -3.87 5.42
N GLN A 89 -4.84 -3.02 4.80
CA GLN A 89 -4.12 -3.36 3.59
C GLN A 89 -2.86 -4.16 3.92
N VAL A 90 -2.56 -5.20 3.12
CA VAL A 90 -1.31 -5.95 3.25
C VAL A 90 -0.63 -6.18 1.91
N ASP A 91 0.68 -6.34 1.96
CA ASP A 91 1.48 -6.82 0.84
C ASP A 91 1.74 -8.31 1.05
N LEU A 92 1.23 -9.15 0.13
CA LEU A 92 1.30 -10.61 0.28
C LEU A 92 2.71 -11.19 0.03
N ASP A 93 3.68 -10.35 -0.33
CA ASP A 93 5.10 -10.69 -0.41
C ASP A 93 5.89 -10.38 0.88
N THR A 94 5.18 -10.15 1.98
CA THR A 94 5.74 -9.73 3.27
C THR A 94 5.42 -10.72 4.39
N ILE A 95 6.42 -11.01 5.23
CA ILE A 95 6.27 -11.82 6.45
C ILE A 95 6.23 -10.89 7.66
N TYR A 96 5.16 -10.99 8.46
CA TYR A 96 4.93 -10.16 9.64
C TYR A 96 5.38 -10.87 10.92
N ASN A 97 6.21 -10.22 11.73
CA ASN A 97 6.75 -10.84 12.96
C ASN A 97 5.85 -10.57 14.19
N ASP A 98 6.21 -11.15 15.33
CA ASP A 98 5.38 -11.03 16.53
C ASP A 98 5.29 -9.59 17.08
N LYS A 99 6.29 -8.73 16.78
CA LYS A 99 6.21 -7.30 17.11
C LYS A 99 5.15 -6.59 16.28
N PHE A 100 5.01 -6.93 15.00
CA PHE A 100 3.89 -6.43 14.18
C PHE A 100 2.54 -6.82 14.79
N ILE A 101 2.39 -8.09 15.20
CA ILE A 101 1.15 -8.59 15.80
C ILE A 101 0.85 -7.89 17.12
N SER A 102 1.87 -7.72 17.98
CA SER A 102 1.72 -6.99 19.25
C SER A 102 1.31 -5.53 19.02
N LEU A 103 1.94 -4.85 18.07
CA LEU A 103 1.59 -3.47 17.74
C LEU A 103 0.18 -3.36 17.15
N PHE A 104 -0.20 -4.27 16.26
CA PHE A 104 -1.56 -4.34 15.71
C PHE A 104 -2.59 -4.47 16.84
N ASN A 105 -2.38 -5.38 17.79
CA ASN A 105 -3.28 -5.58 18.92
C ASN A 105 -3.37 -4.34 19.82
N SER A 106 -2.24 -3.65 20.07
CA SER A 106 -2.24 -2.39 20.82
C SER A 106 -3.04 -1.29 20.12
N PHE A 107 -2.95 -1.21 18.80
CA PHE A 107 -3.75 -0.25 18.03
C PHE A 107 -5.24 -0.63 18.04
N LEU A 108 -5.56 -1.92 17.90
CA LEU A 108 -6.92 -2.43 17.84
C LEU A 108 -7.77 -2.06 19.08
N ILE A 109 -7.13 -2.02 20.26
CA ILE A 109 -7.77 -1.62 21.53
C ILE A 109 -8.09 -0.12 21.55
N ASN A 110 -7.32 0.69 20.82
CA ASN A 110 -7.37 2.15 20.86
C ASN A 110 -7.85 2.79 19.55
N ILE A 111 -8.43 2.00 18.65
CA ILE A 111 -8.87 2.48 17.34
C ILE A 111 -10.07 3.41 17.51
N ASP A 112 -9.96 4.62 16.96
CA ASP A 112 -11.04 5.60 16.89
C ASP A 112 -11.62 5.72 15.48
N ASP A 113 -12.66 6.53 15.33
CA ASP A 113 -13.37 6.72 14.06
C ASP A 113 -12.78 7.86 13.20
N ASN A 114 -11.59 8.36 13.55
CA ASN A 114 -10.90 9.45 12.86
C ASN A 114 -9.40 9.18 12.59
N SER A 115 -8.94 7.94 12.74
CA SER A 115 -7.53 7.58 12.60
C SER A 115 -7.28 6.48 11.58
N VAL A 116 -6.08 6.52 11.02
CA VAL A 116 -5.54 5.52 10.11
C VAL A 116 -4.14 5.17 10.57
N ALA A 117 -3.91 3.92 10.95
CA ALA A 117 -2.58 3.43 11.28
C ALA A 117 -1.84 2.88 10.06
N PHE A 118 -0.60 2.43 10.31
CA PHE A 118 0.21 1.69 9.34
C PHE A 118 -0.62 0.60 8.67
N ASN A 119 -0.27 0.24 7.43
CA ASN A 119 -1.07 -0.70 6.63
C ASN A 119 -2.53 -0.25 6.44
N PHE A 120 -2.80 1.04 6.59
CA PHE A 120 -4.13 1.63 6.46
C PHE A 120 -5.15 0.98 7.41
N ILE A 121 -4.72 0.56 8.61
CA ILE A 121 -5.63 -0.02 9.61
C ILE A 121 -6.58 1.08 10.09
N CYS A 122 -7.85 0.96 9.78
CA CYS A 122 -8.89 1.91 10.16
C CYS A 122 -10.29 1.29 10.05
N ARG A 123 -11.31 1.98 10.57
CA ARG A 123 -12.73 1.60 10.40
C ARG A 123 -13.16 1.68 8.94
N LYS A 124 -14.19 0.90 8.56
CA LYS A 124 -14.81 0.93 7.22
C LYS A 124 -15.07 2.37 6.75
N ARG A 125 -15.79 3.16 7.56
CA ARG A 125 -16.15 4.55 7.23
C ARG A 125 -14.93 5.38 6.82
N VAL A 126 -13.84 5.27 7.58
CA VAL A 126 -12.58 5.98 7.29
C VAL A 126 -11.93 5.41 6.03
N ASN A 127 -11.78 4.09 5.93
CA ASN A 127 -11.11 3.43 4.80
C ASN A 127 -11.77 3.77 3.45
N PHE A 128 -13.10 3.77 3.38
CA PHE A 128 -13.87 4.06 2.16
C PHE A 128 -14.03 5.55 1.86
N SER A 129 -13.83 6.44 2.84
CA SER A 129 -13.82 7.90 2.60
C SER A 129 -12.65 8.36 1.71
N VAL A 130 -11.56 7.59 1.67
CA VAL A 130 -10.38 7.87 0.86
C VAL A 130 -10.03 6.63 0.02
N PRO A 131 -10.64 6.45 -1.16
CA PRO A 131 -10.38 5.31 -2.03
C PRO A 131 -8.95 5.35 -2.59
N TRP A 132 -8.42 4.21 -3.01
CA TRP A 132 -7.12 4.14 -3.69
C TRP A 132 -7.17 4.85 -5.04
N ARG A 133 -6.04 5.44 -5.45
CA ARG A 133 -5.85 5.90 -6.83
C ARG A 133 -5.24 4.79 -7.67
N ASP A 134 -5.60 4.80 -8.94
CA ASP A 134 -4.96 3.97 -9.96
C ASP A 134 -3.53 4.47 -10.22
N LEU A 135 -2.62 4.02 -9.35
CA LEU A 135 -1.19 4.28 -9.36
C LEU A 135 -0.46 2.97 -9.05
N ASN A 136 0.63 2.68 -9.76
CA ASN A 136 1.52 1.57 -9.41
C ASN A 136 2.52 1.94 -8.32
N TYR A 137 2.97 3.19 -8.29
CA TYR A 137 3.99 3.68 -7.35
C TYR A 137 3.58 5.04 -6.78
N GLY A 138 3.88 5.26 -5.50
CA GLY A 138 3.53 6.49 -4.78
C GLY A 138 2.07 6.54 -4.30
N GLU A 139 1.32 5.45 -4.51
CA GLU A 139 -0.05 5.26 -4.08
C GLU A 139 -0.20 5.38 -2.56
N ASP A 140 0.76 4.86 -1.79
CA ASP A 140 0.68 4.89 -0.33
C ASP A 140 0.81 6.32 0.21
N PHE A 141 1.80 7.07 -0.30
CA PHE A 141 2.00 8.48 0.07
C PHE A 141 0.87 9.37 -0.43
N GLU A 142 0.35 9.14 -1.63
CA GLU A 142 -0.83 9.84 -2.13
C GLU A 142 -2.01 9.64 -1.18
N ARG A 143 -2.30 8.39 -0.81
CA ARG A 143 -3.46 8.06 0.00
C ARG A 143 -3.31 8.60 1.44
N MET A 144 -2.14 8.42 2.06
CA MET A 144 -1.84 9.00 3.39
C MET A 144 -1.93 10.53 3.38
N ALA A 145 -1.40 11.21 2.36
CA ALA A 145 -1.50 12.65 2.25
C ALA A 145 -2.95 13.12 2.11
N ARG A 146 -3.79 12.36 1.40
CA ARG A 146 -5.22 12.65 1.27
C ARG A 146 -6.00 12.39 2.56
N PHE A 147 -5.65 11.38 3.35
CA PHE A 147 -6.20 11.22 4.70
C PHE A 147 -5.92 12.44 5.57
N LEU A 148 -4.65 12.87 5.64
CA LEU A 148 -4.26 14.08 6.38
C LEU A 148 -4.99 15.33 5.88
N LYS A 149 -5.07 15.50 4.56
CA LYS A 149 -5.78 16.63 3.93
C LYS A 149 -7.27 16.68 4.29
N ASN A 150 -7.87 15.51 4.51
CA ASN A 150 -9.28 15.36 4.90
C ASN A 150 -9.50 15.45 6.42
N GLY A 151 -8.46 15.74 7.22
CA GLY A 151 -8.57 15.93 8.67
C GLY A 151 -8.43 14.66 9.52
N TYR A 152 -8.06 13.54 8.91
CA TYR A 152 -7.81 12.29 9.63
C TYR A 152 -6.42 12.30 10.29
N ILE A 153 -6.32 11.61 11.42
CA ILE A 153 -5.04 11.36 12.10
C ILE A 153 -4.35 10.17 11.41
N VAL A 154 -3.10 10.35 10.98
CA VAL A 154 -2.32 9.26 10.38
C VAL A 154 -1.19 8.85 11.32
N TYR A 155 -1.20 7.59 11.74
CA TYR A 155 -0.15 6.98 12.55
C TYR A 155 0.80 6.15 11.69
N LYS A 156 2.11 6.40 11.81
CA LYS A 156 3.15 5.66 11.10
C LYS A 156 4.02 4.86 12.06
N VAL A 157 4.55 3.76 11.54
CA VAL A 157 5.59 2.97 12.21
C VAL A 157 6.96 3.41 11.70
N PRO A 158 7.83 3.97 12.57
CA PRO A 158 9.23 4.16 12.22
C PRO A 158 9.90 2.79 12.01
N GLU A 159 10.85 2.70 11.08
CA GLU A 159 11.60 1.46 10.84
C GLU A 159 10.72 0.21 10.58
N TYR A 160 9.62 0.37 9.85
CA TYR A 160 8.65 -0.69 9.54
C TYR A 160 9.27 -2.03 9.09
N ASN A 161 10.41 -1.99 8.38
CA ASN A 161 11.14 -3.19 7.95
C ASN A 161 11.63 -4.09 9.11
N LYS A 162 11.73 -3.56 10.34
CA LYS A 162 12.04 -4.35 11.55
C LYS A 162 10.88 -5.25 11.99
N ILE A 163 9.65 -4.94 11.59
CA ILE A 163 8.45 -5.68 11.99
C ILE A 163 7.78 -6.42 10.82
N ALA A 164 8.12 -6.05 9.59
CA ALA A 164 7.57 -6.63 8.38
C ALA A 164 8.69 -6.81 7.33
N ASN A 165 8.98 -8.07 6.97
CA ASN A 165 10.09 -8.39 6.07
C ASN A 165 9.57 -8.70 4.66
N ASN A 166 9.74 -7.74 3.73
CA ASN A 166 9.37 -7.91 2.33
C ASN A 166 10.40 -8.76 1.57
N GLN A 167 9.99 -9.96 1.17
CA GLN A 167 10.87 -10.97 0.58
C GLN A 167 11.26 -10.66 -0.87
N HIS A 168 10.54 -9.75 -1.54
CA HIS A 168 10.75 -9.42 -2.95
C HIS A 168 11.16 -7.96 -3.19
N ALA A 169 11.60 -7.25 -2.15
CA ALA A 169 12.01 -5.84 -2.27
C ALA A 169 13.09 -5.64 -3.36
N ILE A 170 14.07 -6.55 -3.41
CA ILE A 170 15.15 -6.53 -4.40
C ILE A 170 14.67 -7.35 -5.61
N LYS A 171 14.26 -6.68 -6.71
CA LYS A 171 13.76 -7.23 -7.99
C LYS A 171 12.24 -7.44 -8.12
N ARG A 172 11.41 -6.81 -7.27
CA ARG A 172 9.93 -6.85 -7.34
C ARG A 172 9.37 -6.75 -8.77
N GLU A 173 9.83 -5.77 -9.53
CA GLU A 173 9.27 -5.42 -10.84
C GLU A 173 9.60 -6.44 -11.95
N ARG A 174 10.66 -7.24 -11.79
CA ARG A 174 11.02 -8.30 -12.75
C ARG A 174 10.03 -9.45 -12.77
N ARG A 175 9.24 -9.61 -11.70
CA ARG A 175 8.16 -10.60 -11.65
C ARG A 175 7.08 -10.26 -12.67
N TYR A 176 6.76 -8.97 -12.81
CA TYR A 176 5.65 -8.45 -13.61
C TYR A 176 5.94 -8.37 -15.11
N ALA A 177 7.21 -8.19 -15.50
CA ALA A 177 7.57 -8.03 -16.90
C ALA A 177 9.05 -8.31 -17.16
N SER A 178 9.35 -8.75 -18.38
CA SER A 178 10.69 -8.92 -18.94
C SER A 178 10.84 -8.12 -20.25
N GLY A 179 12.09 -7.91 -20.69
CA GLY A 179 12.41 -7.24 -21.96
C GLY A 179 11.83 -5.83 -22.11
N LEU A 180 11.22 -5.54 -23.27
CA LEU A 180 10.61 -4.23 -23.55
C LEU A 180 9.41 -3.92 -22.63
N LYS A 181 8.65 -4.94 -22.23
CA LYS A 181 7.53 -4.77 -21.29
C LYS A 181 8.03 -4.29 -19.93
N TYR A 182 9.22 -4.73 -19.51
CA TYR A 182 9.86 -4.25 -18.29
C TYR A 182 10.21 -2.76 -18.39
N LEU A 183 10.79 -2.31 -19.50
CA LEU A 183 11.10 -0.89 -19.70
C LEU A 183 9.84 -0.01 -19.70
N LYS A 184 8.78 -0.44 -20.39
CA LYS A 184 7.46 0.23 -20.36
C LYS A 184 6.93 0.35 -18.94
N ARG A 185 7.07 -0.71 -18.14
CA ARG A 185 6.66 -0.73 -16.73
C ARG A 185 7.48 0.22 -15.87
N ILE A 186 8.81 0.26 -16.04
CA ILE A 186 9.65 1.23 -15.33
C ILE A 186 9.27 2.67 -15.68
N LEU A 187 9.04 2.98 -16.95
CA LEU A 187 8.57 4.30 -17.37
C LEU A 187 7.24 4.66 -16.69
N HIS A 188 6.26 3.76 -16.75
CA HIS A 188 4.95 3.95 -16.14
C HIS A 188 5.03 4.13 -14.62
N ASN A 189 5.88 3.35 -13.93
CA ASN A 189 6.12 3.51 -12.49
C ASN A 189 6.72 4.88 -12.16
N ASN A 190 7.63 5.43 -12.99
CA ASN A 190 8.18 6.78 -12.77
C ASN A 190 7.13 7.87 -13.01
N ILE A 191 6.26 7.70 -14.02
CA ILE A 191 5.10 8.58 -14.24
C ILE A 191 4.20 8.59 -13.00
N ASP A 192 3.84 7.41 -12.49
CA ASP A 192 2.99 7.28 -11.31
C ASP A 192 3.66 7.82 -10.05
N LEU A 193 4.97 7.63 -9.90
CA LEU A 193 5.72 8.18 -8.78
C LEU A 193 5.68 9.72 -8.77
N ILE A 194 5.83 10.38 -9.92
CA ILE A 194 5.69 11.84 -10.08
C ILE A 194 4.27 12.29 -9.72
N ARG A 195 3.25 11.56 -10.19
CA ARG A 195 1.83 11.84 -9.91
C ARG A 195 1.50 11.67 -8.43
N GLY A 196 1.94 10.58 -7.80
CA GLY A 196 1.66 10.21 -6.43
C GLY A 196 2.46 11.00 -5.39
N TYR A 197 3.67 11.46 -5.72
CA TYR A 197 4.44 12.38 -4.86
C TYR A 197 3.96 13.83 -4.98
N GLY A 198 3.05 14.14 -5.91
CA GLY A 198 2.49 15.47 -6.06
C GLY A 198 3.48 16.48 -6.65
N VAL A 199 4.32 16.07 -7.61
CA VAL A 199 5.39 16.92 -8.19
C VAL A 199 4.81 17.96 -9.15
N SER A 200 4.15 19.00 -8.61
CA SER A 200 3.35 19.94 -9.40
C SER A 200 4.15 21.02 -10.14
N ASN A 201 5.36 21.32 -9.68
CA ASN A 201 6.22 22.38 -10.23
C ASN A 201 7.71 22.01 -10.16
N TYR A 202 8.57 22.82 -10.78
CA TYR A 202 10.01 22.55 -10.87
C TYR A 202 10.74 22.56 -9.51
N LYS A 203 10.28 23.39 -8.55
CA LYS A 203 10.83 23.40 -7.19
C LYS A 203 10.60 22.04 -6.51
N LEU A 204 9.38 21.49 -6.63
CA LEU A 204 9.05 20.15 -6.15
C LEU A 204 9.79 19.06 -6.92
N PHE A 205 10.02 19.23 -8.22
CA PHE A 205 10.81 18.28 -9.00
C PHE A 205 12.23 18.13 -8.46
N LYS A 206 12.92 19.23 -8.13
CA LYS A 206 14.27 19.16 -7.55
C LYS A 206 14.28 18.39 -6.22
N LYS A 207 13.29 18.67 -5.36
CA LYS A 207 13.12 17.94 -4.09
C LYS A 207 12.86 16.46 -4.35
N PHE A 208 11.95 16.15 -5.27
CA PHE A 208 11.56 14.80 -5.62
C PHE A 208 12.74 13.98 -6.11
N PHE A 209 13.53 14.55 -7.02
CA PHE A 209 14.72 13.91 -7.56
C PHE A 209 15.68 13.46 -6.45
N LYS A 210 15.88 14.32 -5.44
CA LYS A 210 16.71 14.01 -4.27
C LYS A 210 16.04 12.99 -3.34
N SER A 211 14.77 13.20 -2.98
CA SER A 211 14.06 12.37 -1.99
C SER A 211 13.81 10.94 -2.48
N ALA A 212 13.59 10.76 -3.79
CA ALA A 212 13.41 9.44 -4.39
C ALA A 212 14.73 8.67 -4.60
N GLY A 213 15.88 9.26 -4.25
CA GLY A 213 17.18 8.59 -4.31
C GLY A 213 17.70 8.35 -5.73
N PHE A 214 17.26 9.13 -6.71
CA PHE A 214 17.75 8.99 -8.08
C PHE A 214 19.24 9.35 -8.17
N LYS A 215 19.98 8.61 -9.00
CA LYS A 215 21.40 8.89 -9.26
C LYS A 215 21.50 10.13 -10.15
N LYS A 216 22.51 10.99 -9.95
CA LYS A 216 22.74 12.20 -10.78
C LYS A 216 22.65 11.93 -12.29
N ARG A 217 23.20 10.81 -12.76
CA ARG A 217 23.17 10.40 -14.18
C ARG A 217 21.76 10.19 -14.77
N SER A 218 20.74 9.95 -13.95
CA SER A 218 19.35 9.79 -14.40
C SER A 218 18.56 11.10 -14.40
N TYR A 219 19.17 12.24 -14.08
CA TYR A 219 18.48 13.53 -13.98
C TYR A 219 17.74 13.91 -15.27
N ILE A 220 18.42 13.88 -16.42
CA ILE A 220 17.82 14.25 -17.71
C ILE A 220 16.64 13.34 -18.02
N PHE A 221 16.79 12.02 -17.84
CA PHE A 221 15.72 11.05 -18.08
C PHE A 221 14.49 11.31 -17.19
N VAL A 222 14.67 11.47 -15.88
CA VAL A 222 13.55 11.72 -14.96
C VAL A 222 12.92 13.09 -15.21
N PHE A 223 13.72 14.10 -15.60
CA PHE A 223 13.23 15.42 -15.97
C PHE A 223 12.35 15.38 -17.23
N LEU A 224 12.74 14.60 -18.25
CA LEU A 224 11.92 14.39 -19.45
C LEU A 224 10.59 13.71 -19.11
N ILE A 225 10.57 12.75 -18.19
CA ILE A 225 9.33 12.14 -17.71
C ILE A 225 8.47 13.18 -16.99
N TYR A 226 9.06 14.03 -16.15
CA TYR A 226 8.33 15.13 -15.49
C TYR A 226 7.71 16.09 -16.50
N LEU A 227 8.45 16.50 -17.53
CA LEU A 227 7.91 17.35 -18.60
C LEU A 227 6.78 16.64 -19.35
N PHE A 228 6.95 15.35 -19.68
CA PHE A 228 5.91 14.55 -20.30
C PHE A 228 4.62 14.54 -19.46
N VAL A 229 4.72 14.30 -18.15
CA VAL A 229 3.55 14.32 -17.24
C VAL A 229 2.87 15.69 -17.24
N LYS A 230 3.64 16.78 -17.21
CA LYS A 230 3.11 18.15 -17.22
C LYS A 230 2.41 18.50 -18.53
N ILE A 231 3.03 18.17 -19.67
CA ILE A 231 2.51 18.50 -21.00
C ILE A 231 1.30 17.63 -21.35
N SER A 232 1.30 16.36 -20.96
CA SER A 232 0.21 15.42 -21.26
C SER A 232 -1.05 15.65 -20.43
N GLY A 233 -1.07 16.65 -19.54
CA GLY A 233 -2.23 16.94 -18.68
C GLY A 233 -2.56 15.82 -17.68
N LEU A 234 -1.63 14.90 -17.41
CA LEU A 234 -1.86 13.82 -16.46
C LEU A 234 -2.07 14.40 -15.06
N LYS A 235 -3.11 13.93 -14.36
CA LYS A 235 -3.41 14.40 -13.01
C LYS A 235 -2.26 14.11 -12.06
N ILE A 236 -1.72 15.16 -11.45
CA ILE A 236 -0.75 15.15 -10.36
C ILE A 236 -1.53 15.33 -9.06
N TYR A 237 -1.40 14.39 -8.13
CA TYR A 237 -2.11 14.42 -6.85
C TYR A 237 -1.26 15.21 -5.84
N ASN A 238 -1.45 16.52 -5.79
CA ASN A 238 -0.72 17.41 -4.88
C ASN A 238 -1.68 18.05 -3.88
N TYR A 239 -1.33 18.02 -2.59
CA TYR A 239 -2.22 18.43 -1.50
C TYR A 239 -1.70 19.64 -0.70
N GLY A 240 -0.62 20.27 -1.16
CA GLY A 240 -0.01 21.47 -0.57
C GLY A 240 1.34 21.82 -1.20
N ASP A 241 2.10 22.69 -0.54
CA ASP A 241 3.40 23.21 -1.04
C ASP A 241 4.58 22.24 -0.91
N PHE A 242 4.31 21.02 -0.43
CA PHE A 242 5.28 19.97 -0.18
C PHE A 242 5.01 18.77 -1.09
N LEU A 243 6.02 17.92 -1.27
CA LEU A 243 5.79 16.60 -1.81
C LEU A 243 4.91 15.80 -0.83
N ASN A 244 4.08 14.89 -1.33
CA ASN A 244 3.18 14.13 -0.47
C ASN A 244 3.93 13.31 0.59
N ASN A 245 5.12 12.77 0.28
CA ASN A 245 5.93 12.08 1.28
C ASN A 245 6.50 13.03 2.36
N GLU A 246 6.91 14.25 1.98
CA GLU A 246 7.33 15.29 2.94
C GLU A 246 6.14 15.69 3.82
N TYR A 247 4.99 15.98 3.22
CA TYR A 247 3.76 16.33 3.92
C TYR A 247 3.34 15.25 4.91
N VAL A 248 3.32 13.99 4.49
CA VAL A 248 3.01 12.84 5.35
C VAL A 248 4.00 12.74 6.50
N ASN A 249 5.31 12.82 6.22
CA ASN A 249 6.33 12.70 7.27
C ASN A 249 6.25 13.81 8.33
N SER A 250 5.84 15.02 7.94
CA SER A 250 5.73 16.17 8.85
C SER A 250 4.42 16.20 9.66
N ASN A 251 3.37 15.53 9.19
CA ASN A 251 2.03 15.64 9.80
C ASN A 251 1.51 14.32 10.38
N SER A 252 2.19 13.18 10.14
CA SER A 252 1.84 11.91 10.76
C SER A 252 2.40 11.78 12.17
N LEU A 253 1.68 11.08 13.05
CA LEU A 253 2.14 10.73 14.39
C LEU A 253 2.96 9.43 14.38
N ASN A 254 3.96 9.35 15.25
CA ASN A 254 4.70 8.11 15.49
C ASN A 254 3.86 7.20 16.41
N ILE A 255 3.41 6.07 15.86
CA ILE A 255 2.56 5.13 16.58
C ILE A 255 3.26 4.51 17.79
N CYS A 256 4.58 4.29 17.70
CA CYS A 256 5.35 3.69 18.77
C CYS A 256 5.47 4.62 19.97
N SER A 257 5.68 5.92 19.71
CA SER A 257 5.67 6.94 20.77
C SER A 257 4.28 7.08 21.40
N TYR A 258 3.23 7.00 20.58
CA TYR A 258 1.85 7.16 21.06
C TYR A 258 1.42 6.02 22.00
N PHE A 259 1.78 4.77 21.69
CA PHE A 259 1.43 3.60 22.51
C PHE A 259 2.54 3.12 23.46
N ASN A 260 3.61 3.90 23.65
CA ASN A 260 4.80 3.49 24.42
C ASN A 260 5.34 2.10 23.98
N PHE A 261 5.31 1.82 22.68
CA PHE A 261 5.72 0.55 22.10
C PHE A 261 7.19 0.58 21.68
N LYS A 262 7.96 -0.46 22.03
CA LYS A 262 9.37 -0.61 21.64
C LYS A 262 9.53 -1.58 20.46
N LEU A 263 10.15 -1.10 19.39
CA LEU A 263 10.40 -1.85 18.14
C LEU A 263 11.56 -2.84 18.22
#